data_AF-A0A3R6XJ69-F1
#
_entry.id   AF-A0A3R6XJ69-F1
#
_cell.length_a   1.000
_cell.length_b   1.000
_cell.length_c   1.000
_cell.angle_alpha   90.00
_cell.angle_beta   90.00
_cell.angle_gamma   90.00
#
_symmetry.space_group_name_H-M   'P 1'
#
loop_
_entity.id
_entity.type
_entity.pdbx_description
1 polymer ?
#
loop_
_entity_poly.entity_id
_entity_poly.type
_entity_poly.pdbx_seq_one_letter_code
_entity_poly.pdbx_strand_id
1 'polypeptide(L)'
;MDLPADEPAMSLEQMKSKLFHKFQQEGYVDQIRVQLRTSFVHTLQKASHAAAVAASTNEQEWTVVEKVANSLICQYLYAKQLKHTLTVFVPEVGPRNCDLQDDMVQKLLRLPNDPNAPDPISASSTWLIDMLREKERSADVSSHDIQTQTLDEDHRFLLDAELKRIDDMYWNQSINMQKDQRSFEAQLVAYQTDYDARSQVEFQKEVIVYF
;
A
#
# COMPACT_ATOMS: atom_id res chain seq x y z
N MET A 1 72.63 -75.61 -8.84
CA MET A 1 71.64 -75.43 -7.77
C MET A 1 71.52 -73.95 -7.55
N ASP A 2 70.36 -73.37 -7.83
CA ASP A 2 69.64 -72.54 -6.86
C ASP A 2 68.28 -72.18 -7.47
N LEU A 3 67.23 -72.63 -6.79
CA LEU A 3 65.83 -72.34 -7.10
C LEU A 3 65.55 -70.87 -6.78
N PRO A 4 64.76 -70.14 -7.59
CA PRO A 4 64.13 -68.94 -7.08
C PRO A 4 63.09 -69.36 -6.05
N ALA A 5 63.29 -68.89 -4.82
CA ALA A 5 62.40 -69.10 -3.70
C ALA A 5 60.98 -68.60 -4.03
N ASP A 6 60.00 -69.47 -3.82
CA ASP A 6 58.57 -69.15 -3.81
C ASP A 6 58.34 -67.95 -2.87
N GLU A 7 57.99 -66.80 -3.44
CA GLU A 7 57.44 -65.70 -2.64
C GLU A 7 56.14 -66.23 -2.00
N PRO A 8 55.98 -66.12 -0.66
CA PRO A 8 54.80 -66.64 -0.01
C PRO A 8 53.60 -65.88 -0.59
N ALA A 9 52.74 -66.60 -1.31
CA ALA A 9 51.53 -66.08 -1.91
C ALA A 9 50.78 -65.28 -0.83
N MET A 10 50.83 -63.95 -0.93
CA MET A 10 50.19 -63.07 0.05
C MET A 10 48.72 -63.46 0.12
N SER A 11 48.24 -63.70 1.34
CA SER A 11 46.81 -63.93 1.57
C SER A 11 46.00 -62.81 0.92
N LEU A 12 44.89 -63.16 0.27
CA LEU A 12 43.97 -62.23 -0.39
C LEU A 12 43.59 -61.04 0.51
N GLU A 13 43.47 -61.27 1.83
CA GLU A 13 43.19 -60.23 2.81
C GLU A 13 44.34 -59.24 3.00
N GLN A 14 45.59 -59.72 2.99
CA GLN A 14 46.78 -58.87 3.09
C GLN A 14 46.96 -58.03 1.82
N MET A 15 46.63 -58.61 0.65
CA MET A 15 46.64 -57.88 -0.61
C MET A 15 45.56 -56.79 -0.64
N LYS A 16 44.33 -57.11 -0.21
CA LYS A 16 43.23 -56.13 -0.06
C LYS A 16 43.58 -55.02 0.92
N SER A 17 44.16 -55.36 2.07
CA SER A 17 44.57 -54.38 3.07
C SER A 17 45.66 -53.45 2.55
N LYS A 18 46.67 -53.97 1.84
CA LYS A 18 47.70 -53.14 1.18
C LYS A 18 47.13 -52.25 0.08
N LEU A 19 46.24 -52.76 -0.76
CA LEU A 19 45.56 -51.96 -1.79
C LEU A 19 44.72 -50.85 -1.17
N PHE A 20 43.96 -51.15 -0.12
CA PHE A 20 43.17 -50.15 0.60
C PHE A 20 44.06 -49.07 1.23
N HIS A 21 45.16 -49.47 1.88
CA HIS A 21 46.13 -48.52 2.42
C HIS A 21 46.79 -47.65 1.34
N LYS A 22 47.09 -48.23 0.18
CA LYS A 22 47.64 -47.51 -0.97
C LYS A 22 46.63 -46.50 -1.52
N PHE A 23 45.39 -46.91 -1.75
CA PHE A 23 44.31 -46.00 -2.18
C PHE A 23 44.00 -44.91 -1.15
N GLN A 24 44.19 -45.20 0.14
CA GLN A 24 44.05 -44.22 1.22
C GLN A 24 45.20 -43.22 1.25
N GLN A 25 46.45 -43.67 1.08
CA GLN A 25 47.63 -42.79 1.01
C GLN A 25 47.66 -41.94 -0.26
N GLU A 26 47.19 -42.46 -1.38
CA GLU A 26 47.06 -41.74 -2.65
C GLU A 26 45.85 -40.78 -2.68
N GLY A 27 45.05 -40.74 -1.61
CA GLY A 27 43.95 -39.78 -1.44
C GLY A 27 42.68 -40.10 -2.26
N TYR A 28 42.62 -41.24 -2.95
CA TYR A 28 41.45 -41.65 -3.72
C TYR A 28 40.19 -41.81 -2.86
N VAL A 29 40.35 -42.33 -1.64
CA VAL A 29 39.22 -42.47 -0.70
C VAL A 29 38.65 -41.09 -0.31
N ASP A 30 39.50 -40.08 -0.17
CA ASP A 30 39.05 -38.71 0.11
C ASP A 30 38.40 -38.06 -1.10
N GLN A 31 38.90 -38.31 -2.31
CA GLN A 31 38.25 -37.85 -3.54
C GLN A 31 36.84 -38.44 -3.69
N ILE A 32 36.67 -39.74 -3.41
CA ILE A 32 35.36 -40.41 -3.44
C ILE A 32 34.43 -39.81 -2.38
N ARG A 33 34.92 -39.56 -1.16
CA ARG A 33 34.13 -38.90 -0.11
C ARG A 33 33.68 -37.49 -0.52
N VAL A 34 34.58 -36.70 -1.10
CA VAL A 34 34.27 -35.35 -1.57
C VAL A 34 33.26 -35.39 -2.72
N GLN A 35 33.45 -36.28 -3.70
CA GLN A 35 32.49 -36.44 -4.80
C GLN A 35 31.11 -36.87 -4.31
N LEU A 36 31.03 -37.84 -3.38
CA LEU A 36 29.78 -38.25 -2.78
C LEU A 36 29.12 -37.09 -2.03
N ARG A 37 29.88 -36.36 -1.22
CA ARG A 37 29.35 -35.20 -0.47
C ARG A 37 28.81 -34.12 -1.42
N THR A 38 29.56 -33.78 -2.45
CA THR A 38 29.15 -32.79 -3.46
C THR A 38 27.92 -33.26 -4.23
N SER A 39 27.88 -34.54 -4.61
CA SER A 39 26.73 -35.15 -5.29
C SER A 39 25.47 -35.13 -4.41
N PHE A 40 25.59 -35.50 -3.12
CA PHE A 40 24.49 -35.43 -2.17
C PHE A 40 23.98 -34.01 -1.96
N VAL A 41 24.88 -33.04 -1.76
CA VAL A 41 24.51 -31.63 -1.59
C VAL A 41 23.80 -31.12 -2.84
N HIS A 42 24.33 -31.40 -4.03
CA HIS A 42 23.73 -30.98 -5.29
C HIS A 42 22.37 -31.65 -5.54
N THR A 43 22.22 -32.93 -5.13
CA THR A 43 20.95 -33.66 -5.23
C THR A 43 19.92 -33.11 -4.25
N LEU A 44 20.32 -32.79 -3.01
CA LEU A 44 19.47 -32.14 -2.02
C LEU A 44 19.05 -30.72 -2.45
N GLN A 45 19.98 -29.94 -3.00
CA GLN A 45 19.69 -28.61 -3.55
C GLN A 45 18.74 -28.69 -4.75
N LYS A 46 18.92 -29.67 -5.64
CA LYS A 46 17.98 -29.93 -6.73
C LYS A 46 16.61 -30.38 -6.21
N ALA A 47 16.56 -31.24 -5.21
CA ALA A 47 15.31 -31.68 -4.60
C ALA A 47 14.59 -30.53 -3.87
N SER A 48 15.31 -29.65 -3.17
CA SER A 48 14.72 -28.46 -2.55
C SER A 48 14.22 -27.46 -3.57
N HIS A 49 14.96 -27.26 -4.67
CA HIS A 49 14.50 -26.43 -5.79
C HIS A 49 13.29 -27.06 -6.50
N ALA A 50 13.29 -28.37 -6.72
CA ALA A 50 12.17 -29.08 -7.33
C ALA A 50 10.93 -29.06 -6.42
N ALA A 51 11.09 -29.15 -5.10
CA ALA A 51 10.00 -28.97 -4.15
C ALA A 51 9.47 -27.52 -4.15
N ALA A 52 10.36 -26.52 -4.24
CA ALA A 52 9.96 -25.12 -4.37
C ALA A 52 9.25 -24.83 -5.72
N VAL A 53 9.64 -25.51 -6.80
CA VAL A 53 9.02 -25.39 -8.12
C VAL A 53 7.72 -26.22 -8.21
N ALA A 54 7.64 -27.39 -7.56
CA ALA A 54 6.40 -28.17 -7.48
C ALA A 54 5.34 -27.49 -6.58
N ALA A 55 5.76 -26.72 -5.58
CA ALA A 55 4.86 -25.83 -4.85
C ALA A 55 4.35 -24.67 -5.73
N SER A 56 5.09 -24.28 -6.77
CA SER A 56 4.65 -23.25 -7.72
C SER A 56 3.63 -23.74 -8.76
N THR A 57 3.42 -25.06 -8.89
CA THR A 57 2.39 -25.64 -9.78
C THR A 57 0.98 -25.60 -9.21
N ASN A 58 0.78 -25.23 -7.95
CA ASN A 58 -0.51 -24.77 -7.47
C ASN A 58 -0.63 -23.27 -7.78
N GLU A 59 -0.81 -22.92 -9.05
CA GLU A 59 -1.24 -21.59 -9.47
C GLU A 59 -2.72 -21.40 -9.08
N GLN A 60 -3.02 -21.50 -7.79
CA GLN A 60 -4.18 -20.82 -7.25
C GLN A 60 -3.86 -19.32 -7.41
N GLU A 61 -4.51 -18.66 -8.36
CA GLU A 61 -4.37 -17.21 -8.53
C GLU A 61 -4.93 -16.52 -7.29
N TRP A 62 -4.05 -16.22 -6.32
CA TRP A 62 -4.41 -15.46 -5.14
C TRP A 62 -4.65 -14.00 -5.53
N THR A 63 -5.83 -13.51 -5.21
CA THR A 63 -6.19 -12.10 -5.30
C THR A 63 -5.31 -11.26 -4.38
N VAL A 64 -5.22 -9.95 -4.64
CA VAL A 64 -4.46 -9.02 -3.80
C VAL A 64 -4.94 -9.05 -2.35
N VAL A 65 -6.25 -9.16 -2.12
CA VAL A 65 -6.85 -9.22 -0.79
C VAL A 65 -6.42 -10.48 -0.04
N GLU A 66 -6.36 -11.62 -0.71
CA GLU A 66 -5.89 -12.86 -0.09
C GLU A 66 -4.40 -12.83 0.23
N LYS A 67 -3.57 -12.24 -0.66
CA LYS A 67 -2.14 -12.04 -0.37
C LYS A 67 -1.92 -11.13 0.83
N VAL A 68 -2.75 -10.10 0.97
CA VAL A 68 -2.80 -9.29 2.19
C VAL A 68 -3.11 -10.22 3.35
N ALA A 69 -4.28 -10.88 3.38
CA ALA A 69 -4.68 -11.80 4.46
C ALA A 69 -3.61 -12.86 4.83
N ASN A 70 -2.87 -13.40 3.86
CA ASN A 70 -1.80 -14.35 4.08
C ASN A 70 -0.58 -13.71 4.76
N SER A 71 -0.17 -12.53 4.30
CA SER A 71 0.94 -11.76 4.90
C SER A 71 0.59 -11.33 6.34
N LEU A 72 -0.65 -10.91 6.52
CA LEU A 72 -1.29 -10.58 7.80
C LEU A 72 -1.20 -11.74 8.81
N ILE A 73 -1.57 -12.95 8.37
CA ILE A 73 -1.48 -14.18 9.17
C ILE A 73 -0.03 -14.55 9.45
N CYS A 74 0.86 -14.48 8.45
CA CYS A 74 2.29 -14.75 8.63
C CYS A 74 2.92 -13.87 9.72
N GLN A 75 2.62 -12.57 9.72
CA GLN A 75 3.12 -11.63 10.73
C GLN A 75 2.60 -11.99 12.13
N TYR A 76 1.32 -12.38 12.25
CA TYR A 76 0.75 -12.86 13.51
C TYR A 76 1.40 -14.16 14.00
N LEU A 77 1.62 -15.14 13.11
CA LEU A 77 2.28 -16.40 13.44
C LEU A 77 3.73 -16.17 13.89
N TYR A 78 4.42 -15.22 13.25
CA TYR A 78 5.78 -14.80 13.63
C TYR A 78 5.79 -14.16 15.03
N ALA A 79 4.86 -13.25 15.30
CA ALA A 79 4.69 -12.59 16.60
C ALA A 79 4.44 -13.55 17.76
N LYS A 80 3.57 -14.53 17.53
CA LYS A 80 3.23 -15.56 18.52
C LYS A 80 4.25 -16.69 18.58
N GLN A 81 5.35 -16.60 17.82
CA GLN A 81 6.40 -17.60 17.74
C GLN A 81 5.90 -19.01 17.39
N LEU A 82 4.86 -19.09 16.56
CA LEU A 82 4.25 -20.35 16.10
C LEU A 82 5.05 -20.95 14.93
N LYS A 83 6.31 -21.30 15.21
CA LYS A 83 7.30 -21.72 14.21
C LYS A 83 6.85 -22.92 13.39
N HIS A 84 6.27 -23.93 14.03
CA HIS A 84 5.80 -25.14 13.36
C HIS A 84 4.72 -24.82 12.32
N THR A 85 3.71 -24.04 12.72
CA THR A 85 2.63 -23.61 11.83
C THR A 85 3.17 -22.79 10.66
N LEU A 86 4.12 -21.88 10.91
CA LEU A 86 4.75 -21.08 9.88
C LEU A 86 5.51 -21.94 8.84
N THR A 87 6.22 -22.96 9.29
CA THR A 87 6.97 -23.88 8.40
C THR A 87 6.07 -24.69 7.48
N VAL A 88 4.82 -24.94 7.86
CA VAL A 88 3.84 -25.62 7.00
C VAL A 88 3.05 -24.62 6.14
N PHE A 89 2.68 -23.47 6.72
CA PHE A 89 1.85 -22.46 6.07
C PHE A 89 2.54 -21.76 4.88
N VAL A 90 3.81 -21.35 5.05
CA VAL A 90 4.55 -20.65 3.98
C VAL A 90 4.72 -21.49 2.70
N PRO A 91 5.09 -22.79 2.75
CA PRO A 91 5.15 -23.61 1.55
C PRO A 91 3.77 -24.00 1.00
N GLU A 92 2.72 -24.04 1.82
CA GLU A 92 1.34 -24.34 1.38
C GLU A 92 0.73 -23.17 0.57
N VAL A 93 0.89 -21.95 1.06
CA VAL A 93 0.38 -20.73 0.42
C VAL A 93 1.33 -20.23 -0.68
N GLY A 94 2.60 -20.60 -0.59
CA GLY A 94 3.67 -20.16 -1.46
C GLY A 94 4.32 -18.87 -0.96
N PRO A 95 5.67 -18.79 -0.92
CA PRO A 95 6.38 -17.67 -0.31
C PRO A 95 6.07 -16.31 -0.97
N ARG A 96 5.76 -16.30 -2.27
CA ARG A 96 5.39 -15.09 -3.02
C ARG A 96 4.05 -14.48 -2.60
N ASN A 97 3.20 -15.26 -1.95
CA ASN A 97 1.86 -14.84 -1.52
C ASN A 97 1.83 -14.38 -0.06
N CYS A 98 2.98 -14.43 0.63
CA CYS A 98 3.16 -14.07 2.04
C CYS A 98 4.20 -12.95 2.27
N ASP A 99 4.73 -12.36 1.19
CA ASP A 99 5.87 -11.41 1.22
C ASP A 99 5.44 -9.98 0.82
N LEU A 100 4.26 -9.54 1.26
CA LEU A 100 3.85 -8.15 1.07
C LEU A 100 4.49 -7.28 2.15
N GLN A 101 5.06 -6.15 1.73
CA GLN A 101 5.62 -5.15 2.64
C GLN A 101 4.50 -4.50 3.48
N ASP A 102 4.82 -4.22 4.74
CA ASP A 102 3.89 -3.62 5.71
C ASP A 102 3.28 -2.29 5.22
N ASP A 103 4.06 -1.48 4.49
CA ASP A 103 3.60 -0.21 3.93
C ASP A 103 2.51 -0.39 2.87
N MET A 104 2.61 -1.46 2.09
CA MET A 104 1.68 -1.79 1.00
C MET A 104 0.39 -2.37 1.57
N VAL A 105 0.50 -3.18 2.62
CA VAL A 105 -0.64 -3.68 3.41
C VAL A 105 -1.44 -2.52 4.00
N GLN A 106 -0.77 -1.54 4.62
CA GLN A 106 -1.41 -0.36 5.20
C GLN A 106 -2.16 0.48 4.15
N LYS A 107 -1.53 0.71 2.99
CA LYS A 107 -2.14 1.43 1.86
C LYS A 107 -3.38 0.70 1.33
N LEU A 108 -3.30 -0.62 1.16
CA LEU A 108 -4.41 -1.45 0.65
C LEU A 108 -5.60 -1.49 1.60
N LEU A 109 -5.35 -1.51 2.91
CA LEU A 109 -6.38 -1.51 3.94
C LEU A 109 -6.89 -0.09 4.29
N ARG A 110 -6.34 0.95 3.65
CA ARG A 110 -6.68 2.37 3.89
C ARG A 110 -6.59 2.77 5.36
N LEU A 111 -5.63 2.23 6.09
CA LEU A 111 -5.41 2.67 7.48
C LEU A 111 -4.81 4.07 7.49
N PRO A 112 -5.16 4.91 8.48
CA PRO A 112 -4.50 6.19 8.65
C PRO A 112 -3.01 5.96 8.91
N ASN A 113 -2.19 6.43 7.99
CA ASN A 113 -0.76 6.59 8.21
C ASN A 113 -0.61 7.79 9.14
N ASP A 114 -0.55 7.55 10.45
CA ASP A 114 -0.33 8.63 11.41
C ASP A 114 1.18 8.95 11.45
N PRO A 115 1.62 10.10 10.93
CA PRO A 115 3.03 10.50 10.98
C PRO A 115 3.52 10.83 12.39
N ASN A 116 2.62 10.90 13.39
CA ASN A 116 2.93 11.14 14.80
C ASN A 116 2.85 9.86 15.66
N ALA A 117 2.63 8.68 15.06
CA ALA A 117 2.73 7.43 15.79
C ALA A 117 4.17 7.25 16.31
N PRO A 118 4.35 7.00 17.62
CA PRO A 118 5.67 6.85 18.20
C PRO A 118 6.43 5.72 17.49
N ASP A 119 7.67 6.01 17.12
CA ASP A 119 8.68 5.20 16.44
C ASP A 119 8.28 3.74 16.06
N PRO A 120 8.48 3.32 14.79
CA PRO A 120 8.12 1.99 14.29
C PRO A 120 9.01 0.85 14.85
N ILE A 121 9.81 1.13 15.88
CA ILE A 121 10.58 0.14 16.64
C ILE A 121 9.66 -0.64 17.61
N SER A 122 8.42 -0.19 17.78
CA SER A 122 7.33 -0.99 18.35
C SER A 122 6.23 -1.22 17.32
N ALA A 123 6.61 -1.56 16.08
CA ALA A 123 5.76 -2.28 15.14
C ALA A 123 5.26 -3.55 15.82
N SER A 124 4.11 -3.45 16.49
CA SER A 124 3.45 -4.57 17.13
C SER A 124 3.30 -5.62 16.06
N SER A 125 3.94 -6.78 16.27
CA SER A 125 3.87 -7.92 15.36
C SER A 125 2.43 -8.49 15.24
N THR A 126 1.42 -7.75 15.73
CA THR A 126 0.03 -8.11 15.89
C THR A 126 -0.90 -7.03 15.32
N TRP A 127 -0.51 -6.38 14.24
CA TRP A 127 -1.36 -5.45 13.47
C TRP A 127 -2.76 -6.04 13.17
N LEU A 128 -2.88 -7.37 12.99
CA LEU A 128 -4.16 -8.10 12.88
C LEU A 128 -5.05 -7.88 14.11
N ILE A 129 -4.46 -8.02 15.28
CA ILE A 129 -5.14 -7.87 16.57
C ILE A 129 -5.51 -6.40 16.78
N ASP A 130 -4.63 -5.48 16.38
CA ASP A 130 -4.89 -4.05 16.51
C ASP A 130 -6.07 -3.62 15.60
N MET A 131 -6.17 -4.16 14.39
CA MET A 131 -7.33 -3.97 13.51
C MET A 131 -8.62 -4.57 14.12
N LEU A 132 -8.55 -5.79 14.65
CA LEU A 132 -9.71 -6.42 15.29
C LEU A 132 -10.18 -5.63 16.51
N ARG A 133 -9.26 -5.10 17.32
CA ARG A 133 -9.56 -4.20 18.44
C ARG A 133 -10.15 -2.87 17.99
N GLU A 134 -9.68 -2.31 16.88
CA GLU A 134 -10.26 -1.10 16.30
C GLU A 134 -11.69 -1.34 15.84
N LYS A 135 -11.95 -2.49 15.22
CA LYS A 135 -13.31 -2.89 14.82
C LYS A 135 -14.21 -3.18 16.02
N GLU A 136 -13.70 -3.82 17.06
CA GLU A 136 -14.40 -4.02 18.33
C GLU A 136 -14.77 -2.67 18.97
N ARG A 137 -13.80 -1.74 19.10
CA ARG A 137 -14.05 -0.38 19.60
C ARG A 137 -15.07 0.38 18.74
N SER A 138 -14.95 0.30 17.42
CA SER A 138 -15.90 0.92 16.49
C SER A 138 -17.29 0.31 16.58
N ALA A 139 -17.42 -0.99 16.85
CA ALA A 139 -18.69 -1.67 17.02
C ALA A 139 -19.36 -1.32 18.36
N ASP A 140 -18.58 -1.22 19.43
CA ASP A 140 -19.05 -0.75 20.74
C ASP A 140 -19.53 0.71 20.65
N VAL A 141 -18.79 1.58 19.95
CA VAL A 141 -19.19 2.96 19.68
C VAL A 141 -20.44 2.98 18.79
N SER A 142 -20.49 2.20 17.70
CA SER A 142 -21.66 2.16 16.80
C SER A 142 -22.92 1.61 17.48
N SER A 143 -22.80 0.75 18.49
CA SER A 143 -23.95 0.25 19.26
C SER A 143 -24.41 1.28 20.31
N HIS A 144 -23.49 2.07 20.87
CA HIS A 144 -23.81 3.09 21.84
C HIS A 144 -24.29 4.41 21.21
N ASP A 145 -23.79 4.80 20.03
CA ASP A 145 -24.15 6.06 19.34
C ASP A 145 -25.47 6.00 18.55
N ILE A 146 -26.02 4.81 18.30
CA ILE A 146 -27.36 4.69 17.69
C ILE A 146 -28.46 5.11 18.69
N GLN A 147 -28.11 5.25 19.97
CA GLN A 147 -28.96 5.85 20.99
C GLN A 147 -28.24 7.06 21.58
N THR A 148 -28.62 8.25 21.12
CA THR A 148 -28.25 9.59 21.66
C THR A 148 -26.91 10.20 21.27
N GLN A 149 -26.83 10.82 20.07
CA GLN A 149 -26.10 12.09 19.91
C GLN A 149 -26.45 12.82 18.59
N THR A 150 -27.48 13.67 18.63
CA THR A 150 -27.58 14.84 17.75
C THR A 150 -26.84 15.99 18.43
N LEU A 151 -25.50 16.01 18.37
CA LEU A 151 -24.73 17.24 18.53
C LEU A 151 -24.29 17.71 17.15
N ASP A 152 -25.29 17.92 16.29
CA ASP A 152 -25.18 18.41 14.91
C ASP A 152 -25.94 19.74 14.77
N GLU A 153 -26.14 20.44 15.89
CA GLU A 153 -26.81 21.75 15.95
C GLU A 153 -25.87 22.93 15.69
N ASP A 154 -24.55 22.77 15.65
CA ASP A 154 -23.67 23.91 15.35
C ASP A 154 -23.20 23.93 13.89
N HIS A 155 -22.85 22.78 13.31
CA HIS A 155 -22.31 22.73 11.94
C HIS A 155 -23.36 22.96 10.86
N ARG A 156 -24.60 22.51 11.08
CA ARG A 156 -25.71 22.79 10.15
C ARG A 156 -26.10 24.25 10.17
N PHE A 157 -26.16 24.86 11.35
CA PHE A 157 -26.45 26.28 11.48
C PHE A 157 -25.29 27.14 10.95
N LEU A 158 -24.03 26.69 11.08
CA LEU A 158 -22.87 27.37 10.50
C LEU A 158 -22.87 27.29 8.97
N LEU A 159 -23.21 26.13 8.39
CA LEU A 159 -23.36 25.98 6.94
C LEU A 159 -24.54 26.79 6.40
N ASP A 160 -25.69 26.76 7.08
CA ASP A 160 -26.89 27.50 6.68
C ASP A 160 -26.66 29.02 6.82
N ALA A 161 -25.96 29.47 7.87
CA ALA A 161 -25.54 30.85 8.03
C ALA A 161 -24.54 31.29 6.96
N GLU A 162 -23.56 30.43 6.61
CA GLU A 162 -22.57 30.76 5.58
C GLU A 162 -23.19 30.76 4.17
N LEU A 163 -24.09 29.82 3.87
CA LEU A 163 -24.86 29.82 2.61
C LEU A 163 -25.73 31.05 2.49
N LYS A 164 -26.44 31.43 3.57
CA LYS A 164 -27.25 32.65 3.60
C LYS A 164 -26.41 33.91 3.44
N ARG A 165 -25.21 33.95 4.04
CA ARG A 165 -24.26 35.06 3.88
C ARG A 165 -23.80 35.19 2.43
N ILE A 166 -23.57 34.08 1.74
CA ILE A 166 -23.20 34.07 0.31
C ILE A 166 -24.38 34.56 -0.53
N ASP A 167 -25.59 34.06 -0.29
CA ASP A 167 -26.81 34.49 -1.00
C ASP A 167 -27.05 36.01 -0.83
N ASP A 168 -26.94 36.53 0.39
CA ASP A 168 -27.08 37.96 0.67
C ASP A 168 -26.00 38.79 -0.05
N MET A 169 -24.77 38.28 -0.14
CA MET A 169 -23.69 38.95 -0.85
C MET A 169 -23.99 39.06 -2.36
N TYR A 170 -24.45 37.98 -2.99
CA TYR A 170 -24.83 37.98 -4.40
C TYR A 170 -26.07 38.85 -4.66
N TRP A 171 -27.08 38.80 -3.79
CA TRP A 171 -28.27 39.61 -3.89
C TRP A 171 -27.95 41.11 -3.81
N ASN A 172 -27.13 41.51 -2.85
CA ASN A 172 -26.70 42.89 -2.69
C ASN A 172 -25.82 43.36 -3.86
N GLN A 173 -24.95 42.50 -4.39
CA GLN A 173 -24.17 42.82 -5.59
C GLN A 173 -25.08 43.09 -6.79
N SER A 174 -26.11 42.25 -7.00
CA SER A 174 -27.09 42.44 -8.07
C SER A 174 -27.87 43.77 -7.93
N ILE A 175 -28.33 44.09 -6.71
CA ILE A 175 -29.03 45.35 -6.43
C ILE A 175 -28.14 46.56 -6.70
N ASN A 176 -26.88 46.52 -6.26
CA ASN A 176 -25.94 47.61 -6.46
C ASN A 176 -25.64 47.82 -7.95
N MET A 177 -25.46 46.75 -8.73
CA MET A 177 -25.27 46.85 -10.18
C MET A 177 -26.50 47.45 -10.88
N GLN A 178 -27.72 47.09 -10.47
CA GLN A 178 -28.94 47.72 -10.99
C GLN A 178 -29.06 49.19 -10.59
N LYS A 179 -28.66 49.54 -9.36
CA LYS A 179 -28.72 50.92 -8.87
C LYS A 179 -27.74 51.82 -9.63
N ASP A 180 -26.53 51.33 -9.90
CA ASP A 180 -25.53 52.03 -10.71
C ASP A 180 -26.01 52.22 -12.16
N GLN A 181 -26.63 51.19 -12.75
CA GLN A 181 -27.26 51.28 -14.07
C GLN A 181 -28.37 52.34 -14.12
N ARG A 182 -29.29 52.34 -13.14
CA ARG A 182 -30.36 53.35 -13.06
C ARG A 182 -29.82 54.76 -12.83
N SER A 183 -28.76 54.90 -12.04
CA SER A 183 -28.11 56.20 -11.82
C SER A 183 -27.49 56.72 -13.11
N PHE A 184 -26.87 55.85 -13.89
CA PHE A 184 -26.30 56.20 -15.20
C PHE A 184 -27.39 56.57 -16.22
N GLU A 185 -28.47 55.79 -16.30
CA GLU A 185 -29.63 56.10 -17.15
C GLU A 185 -30.26 57.45 -16.78
N ALA A 186 -30.44 57.74 -15.50
CA ALA A 186 -30.99 59.01 -15.03
C ALA A 186 -30.10 60.20 -15.42
N GLN A 187 -28.77 60.05 -15.33
CA GLN A 187 -27.82 61.06 -15.76
C GLN A 187 -27.84 61.28 -17.28
N LEU A 188 -28.01 60.21 -18.06
CA LEU A 188 -28.14 60.29 -19.52
C LEU A 188 -29.42 61.02 -19.95
N VAL A 189 -30.55 60.70 -19.31
CA VAL A 189 -31.83 61.38 -19.58
C VAL A 189 -31.76 62.87 -19.21
N ALA A 190 -31.14 63.20 -18.08
CA ALA A 190 -30.93 64.60 -17.69
C ALA A 190 -30.08 65.35 -18.72
N TYR A 191 -28.99 64.73 -19.19
CA TYR A 191 -28.13 65.30 -20.23
C TYR A 191 -28.89 65.51 -21.55
N GLN A 192 -29.72 64.54 -21.97
CA GLN A 192 -30.54 64.67 -23.17
C GLN A 192 -31.53 65.85 -23.05
N THR A 193 -32.19 65.97 -21.91
CA THR A 193 -33.17 67.04 -21.67
C THR A 193 -32.50 68.42 -21.70
N ASP A 194 -31.33 68.55 -21.08
CA ASP A 194 -30.54 69.80 -21.11
C ASP A 194 -30.04 70.13 -22.52
N TYR A 195 -29.64 69.12 -23.30
CA TYR A 195 -29.22 69.31 -24.68
C TYR A 195 -30.38 69.78 -25.57
N ASP A 196 -31.54 69.14 -25.47
CA ASP A 196 -32.75 69.50 -26.22
C ASP A 196 -33.21 70.92 -25.87
N ALA A 197 -33.16 71.31 -24.58
CA ALA A 197 -33.48 72.66 -24.15
C ALA A 197 -32.53 73.71 -24.76
N ARG A 198 -31.23 73.45 -24.79
CA ARG A 198 -30.24 74.34 -25.42
C ARG A 198 -30.43 74.42 -26.93
N SER A 199 -30.66 73.29 -27.59
CA SER A 199 -30.97 73.21 -29.01
C SER A 199 -32.20 74.03 -29.38
N GLN A 200 -33.27 73.96 -28.58
CA GLN A 200 -34.49 74.73 -28.81
C GLN A 200 -34.26 76.24 -28.64
N VAL A 201 -33.41 76.66 -27.70
CA VAL A 201 -33.03 78.07 -27.52
C VAL A 201 -32.22 78.58 -28.72
N GLU A 202 -31.25 77.81 -29.21
CA GLU A 202 -30.47 78.19 -30.40
C GLU A 202 -31.34 78.23 -31.66
N PHE A 203 -32.27 77.28 -31.83
CA PHE A 203 -33.24 77.30 -32.91
C PHE A 203 -34.14 78.56 -32.86
N GLN A 204 -34.63 78.93 -31.68
CA GLN A 204 -35.42 80.16 -31.53
C GLN A 204 -34.61 81.42 -31.85
N LYS A 205 -33.33 81.47 -31.48
CA LYS A 205 -32.44 82.59 -31.85
C LYS A 205 -32.23 82.64 -33.37
N GLU A 206 -31.97 81.52 -34.03
CA GLU A 206 -31.82 81.48 -35.49
C GLU A 206 -33.11 81.92 -36.20
N VAL A 207 -34.28 81.43 -35.76
CA VAL A 207 -35.57 81.82 -36.35
C VAL A 207 -35.84 83.32 -36.20
N ILE A 208 -35.45 83.96 -35.09
CA ILE A 208 -35.61 85.41 -34.89
C ILE A 208 -34.61 86.23 -35.74
N VAL A 209 -33.46 85.67 -36.11
CA VAL A 209 -32.47 86.34 -36.97
C VAL A 209 -32.83 86.28 -38.45
N TYR A 210 -33.67 85.32 -38.87
CA TYR A 210 -34.14 85.17 -40.25
C TYR A 210 -35.54 85.78 -40.53
N PHE A 211 -36.13 86.50 -39.57
CA PHE A 211 -37.35 87.32 -39.72
C PHE A 211 -37.07 88.78 -39.40
#